data_AF-A0A430G510-F1
#
_entry.id   AF-A0A430G510-F1
#
_cell.length_a   1.000
_cell.length_b   1.000
_cell.length_c   1.000
_cell.angle_alpha   90.00
_cell.angle_beta   90.00
_cell.angle_gamma   90.00
#
_symmetry.space_group_name_H-M   'P 1'
#
loop_
_entity.id
_entity.type
_entity.pdbx_description
1 polymer ?
#
loop_
_entity_poly.entity_id
_entity_poly.type
_entity_poly.pdbx_seq_one_letter_code
_entity_poly.pdbx_strand_id
1 'polypeptide(L)'
;MRLVLAAFTASIAIATPIVAQQQMQLPGSKNKAAISGGSYTVDPGHTLVRWEVDHFGFTPYWGLFGGITGTATFDKANPAASKVDITIPVSKVITASEGLTGHLLRAGKDGGKPDFFGPAPADARFVSTNVVIDEDGDEAKVSGNLTLNGVTKPVTLDVDFYGAGKTPPQMGGKENVGFEAEATIRRSDFGITYAIPLVSDAVDLKIAAAFVK
;
A
#
# COMPACT_ATOMS: atom_id res chain seq x y z
N MET A 1 -31.98 -81.01 30.15
CA MET A 1 -30.89 -80.03 30.33
C MET A 1 -30.82 -79.17 29.08
N ARG A 2 -31.43 -77.97 29.08
CA ARG A 2 -31.40 -77.01 27.97
C ARG A 2 -31.01 -75.66 28.57
N LEU A 3 -29.78 -75.22 28.28
CA LEU A 3 -29.31 -73.88 28.64
C LEU A 3 -29.93 -72.86 27.67
N VAL A 4 -30.57 -71.82 28.21
CA VAL A 4 -30.97 -70.63 27.46
C VAL A 4 -29.90 -69.58 27.72
N LEU A 5 -29.13 -69.24 26.69
CA LEU A 5 -28.09 -68.21 26.72
C LEU A 5 -28.72 -66.88 26.31
N ALA A 6 -28.86 -65.93 27.24
CA ALA A 6 -29.29 -64.57 26.94
C ALA A 6 -28.08 -63.75 26.46
N ALA A 7 -28.06 -63.37 25.19
CA ALA A 7 -27.05 -62.48 24.63
C ALA A 7 -27.45 -61.02 24.91
N PHE A 8 -26.68 -60.33 25.76
CA PHE A 8 -26.73 -58.88 25.91
C PHE A 8 -25.86 -58.24 24.82
N THR A 9 -26.47 -57.56 23.86
CA THR A 9 -25.76 -56.70 22.91
C THR A 9 -25.54 -55.32 23.54
N ALA A 10 -24.34 -55.07 24.05
CA ALA A 10 -23.91 -53.74 24.45
C ALA A 10 -23.60 -52.91 23.20
N SER A 11 -24.38 -51.86 22.96
CA SER A 11 -24.14 -50.89 21.88
C SER A 11 -23.17 -49.82 22.38
N ILE A 12 -21.90 -49.87 21.95
CA ILE A 12 -20.92 -48.83 22.26
C ILE A 12 -21.11 -47.70 21.23
N ALA A 13 -21.67 -46.58 21.68
CA ALA A 13 -21.69 -45.36 20.89
C ALA A 13 -20.29 -44.72 20.89
N ILE A 14 -19.61 -44.75 19.74
CA ILE A 14 -18.33 -44.05 19.55
C ILE A 14 -18.65 -42.59 19.25
N ALA A 15 -18.54 -41.72 20.25
CA ALA A 15 -18.59 -40.28 20.03
C ALA A 15 -17.23 -39.81 19.50
N THR A 16 -17.13 -39.53 18.20
CA THR A 16 -15.96 -38.87 17.63
C THR A 16 -15.94 -37.41 18.10
N PRO A 17 -14.87 -36.91 18.74
CA PRO A 17 -14.78 -35.51 19.09
C PRO A 17 -14.72 -34.71 17.79
N ILE A 18 -15.76 -33.90 17.55
CA ILE A 18 -15.70 -32.83 16.54
C ILE A 18 -14.74 -31.80 17.11
N VAL A 19 -13.47 -31.88 16.71
CA VAL A 19 -12.55 -30.76 16.88
C VAL A 19 -13.09 -29.68 15.95
N ALA A 20 -13.83 -28.72 16.52
CA ALA A 20 -14.21 -27.52 15.80
C ALA A 20 -12.90 -26.85 15.36
N GLN A 21 -12.55 -26.97 14.08
CA GLN A 21 -11.54 -26.13 13.48
C GLN A 21 -12.05 -24.69 13.64
N GLN A 22 -11.53 -23.96 14.63
CA GLN A 22 -11.68 -22.52 14.66
C GLN A 22 -11.10 -22.02 13.34
N GLN A 23 -11.98 -21.59 12.44
CA GLN A 23 -11.57 -20.92 11.22
C GLN A 23 -10.70 -19.74 11.64
N MET A 24 -9.44 -19.75 11.23
CA MET A 24 -8.52 -18.66 11.49
C MET A 24 -9.07 -17.43 10.78
N GLN A 25 -9.72 -16.55 11.53
CA GLN A 25 -10.26 -15.30 11.00
C GLN A 25 -9.10 -14.33 10.76
N LEU A 26 -9.13 -13.63 9.62
CA LEU A 26 -8.16 -12.57 9.35
C LEU A 26 -8.27 -11.49 10.44
N PRO A 27 -7.15 -10.98 10.98
CA PRO A 27 -7.21 -9.96 12.01
C PRO A 27 -7.75 -8.61 11.52
N GLY A 28 -7.56 -8.30 10.24
CA GLY A 28 -8.08 -7.09 9.59
C GLY A 28 -9.53 -7.26 9.13
N SER A 29 -10.30 -6.18 9.23
CA SER A 29 -11.69 -6.11 8.74
C SER A 29 -12.03 -4.72 8.21
N LYS A 30 -13.14 -4.60 7.45
CA LYS A 30 -13.69 -3.32 6.98
C LYS A 30 -14.36 -2.48 8.10
N ASN A 31 -14.06 -2.75 9.37
CA ASN A 31 -14.56 -1.97 10.50
C ASN A 31 -13.70 -0.72 10.73
N LYS A 32 -14.07 0.42 10.12
CA LYS A 32 -13.41 1.72 10.32
C LYS A 32 -13.37 2.19 11.78
N ALA A 33 -14.32 1.77 12.63
CA ALA A 33 -14.32 2.12 14.04
C ALA A 33 -13.16 1.48 14.84
N ALA A 34 -12.48 0.49 14.25
CA ALA A 34 -11.27 -0.12 14.81
C ALA A 34 -10.03 0.80 14.72
N ILE A 35 -10.08 1.88 13.94
CA ILE A 35 -9.05 2.91 13.94
C ILE A 35 -9.16 3.69 15.26
N SER A 36 -8.17 3.53 16.13
CA SER A 36 -8.22 4.11 17.49
C SER A 36 -7.83 5.60 17.53
N GLY A 37 -7.35 6.14 16.41
CA GLY A 37 -6.80 7.49 16.31
C GLY A 37 -5.35 7.58 16.79
N GLY A 38 -4.76 8.77 16.70
CA GLY A 38 -3.36 9.01 17.04
C GLY A 38 -2.39 8.66 15.92
N SER A 39 -1.10 8.59 16.26
CA SER A 39 -0.02 8.42 15.29
C SER A 39 0.27 6.95 15.01
N TYR A 40 0.41 6.64 13.72
CA TYR A 40 0.83 5.35 13.18
C TYR A 40 2.07 5.58 12.32
N THR A 41 2.96 4.60 12.28
CA THR A 41 4.12 4.57 11.38
C THR A 41 3.80 3.74 10.16
N VAL A 42 4.25 4.18 8.97
CA VAL A 42 4.22 3.34 7.77
C VAL A 42 4.96 2.03 8.04
N ASP A 43 4.40 0.91 7.60
CA ASP A 43 5.08 -0.38 7.52
C ASP A 43 5.85 -0.48 6.18
N PRO A 44 7.19 -0.40 6.18
CA PRO A 44 7.97 -0.42 4.94
C PRO A 44 7.95 -1.76 4.21
N GLY A 45 7.59 -2.85 4.91
CA GLY A 45 7.47 -4.20 4.34
C GLY A 45 6.14 -4.46 3.65
N HIS A 46 5.13 -3.65 3.94
CA HIS A 46 3.76 -3.82 3.43
C HIS A 46 3.20 -2.56 2.76
N THR A 47 4.07 -1.60 2.43
CA THR A 47 3.72 -0.38 1.72
C THR A 47 4.47 -0.30 0.40
N LEU A 48 3.75 -0.14 -0.70
CA LEU A 48 4.29 -0.12 -2.06
C LEU A 48 3.55 0.88 -2.95
N VAL A 49 4.29 1.47 -3.89
CA VAL A 49 3.75 2.31 -4.97
C VAL A 49 4.07 1.64 -6.29
N ARG A 50 3.05 1.21 -7.02
CA ARG A 50 3.14 0.80 -8.42
C ARG A 50 2.96 2.02 -9.29
N TRP A 51 3.84 2.20 -10.26
CA TRP A 51 3.71 3.22 -11.31
C TRP A 51 3.56 2.54 -12.66
N GLU A 52 2.82 3.15 -13.57
CA GLU A 52 2.58 2.66 -14.92
C GLU A 52 2.67 3.78 -15.96
N VAL A 53 3.23 3.47 -17.12
CA VAL A 53 3.26 4.32 -18.31
C VAL A 53 2.87 3.51 -19.54
N ASP A 54 2.26 4.17 -20.52
CA ASP A 54 2.13 3.61 -21.85
C ASP A 54 3.49 3.63 -22.55
N HIS A 55 3.89 2.48 -23.12
CA HIS A 55 5.11 2.33 -23.90
C HIS A 55 4.76 2.18 -25.38
N PHE A 56 4.81 3.30 -26.10
CA PHE A 56 4.64 3.43 -27.55
C PHE A 56 3.26 3.00 -28.09
N GLY A 57 2.24 2.98 -27.24
CA GLY A 57 0.92 2.45 -27.56
C GLY A 57 0.86 0.93 -27.68
N PHE A 58 1.95 0.23 -27.36
CA PHE A 58 2.03 -1.23 -27.48
C PHE A 58 1.68 -1.94 -26.17
N THR A 59 2.14 -1.41 -25.04
CA THR A 59 2.05 -2.10 -23.75
C THR A 59 2.04 -1.14 -22.58
N PRO A 60 1.22 -1.40 -21.53
CA PRO A 60 1.41 -0.76 -20.24
C PRO A 60 2.67 -1.30 -19.56
N TYR A 61 3.69 -0.46 -19.41
CA TYR A 61 4.89 -0.80 -18.65
C TYR A 61 4.74 -0.28 -17.23
N TRP A 62 5.05 -1.10 -16.24
CA TRP A 62 4.96 -0.70 -14.84
C TRP A 62 6.17 -1.16 -14.02
N GLY A 63 6.39 -0.46 -12.91
CA GLY A 63 7.41 -0.77 -11.91
C GLY A 63 6.90 -0.47 -10.51
N LEU A 64 7.77 -0.63 -9.53
CA LEU A 64 7.43 -0.54 -8.11
C LEU A 64 8.46 0.28 -7.34
N PHE A 65 8.00 0.98 -6.31
CA PHE A 65 8.80 1.47 -5.20
C PHE A 65 8.34 0.80 -3.90
N GLY A 66 9.29 0.31 -3.12
CA GLY A 66 9.07 -0.28 -1.78
C GLY A 66 10.04 0.29 -0.76
N GLY A 67 9.97 -0.19 0.49
CA GLY A 67 10.78 0.37 1.59
C GLY A 67 10.41 1.81 1.94
N ILE A 68 9.14 2.14 1.72
CA ILE A 68 8.54 3.44 1.97
C ILE A 68 8.45 3.66 3.48
N THR A 69 8.71 4.88 3.93
CA THR A 69 8.66 5.25 5.36
C THR A 69 7.77 6.47 5.55
N GLY A 70 7.39 6.78 6.79
CA GLY A 70 6.56 7.93 7.07
C GLY A 70 5.62 7.72 8.25
N THR A 71 4.67 8.62 8.39
CA THR A 71 3.66 8.59 9.46
C THR A 71 2.29 8.98 8.94
N ALA A 72 1.27 8.45 9.60
CA ALA A 72 -0.09 8.95 9.51
C ALA A 72 -0.58 9.30 10.92
N THR A 73 -1.30 10.41 11.07
CA THR A 73 -2.03 10.73 12.30
C THR A 73 -3.50 10.75 11.98
N PHE A 74 -4.27 9.87 12.61
CA PHE A 74 -5.71 9.79 12.44
C PHE A 74 -6.40 10.53 13.58
N ASP A 75 -7.24 11.51 13.25
CA ASP A 75 -8.10 12.16 14.22
C ASP A 75 -9.47 11.47 14.23
N LYS A 76 -9.75 10.73 15.30
CA LYS A 76 -10.99 9.96 15.43
C LYS A 76 -12.22 10.85 15.60
N ALA A 77 -12.06 12.03 16.19
CA ALA A 77 -13.17 12.95 16.43
C ALA A 77 -13.44 13.81 15.19
N ASN A 78 -12.41 14.11 14.41
CA ASN A 78 -12.51 14.84 13.15
C ASN A 78 -11.62 14.19 12.08
N PRO A 79 -12.10 13.14 11.40
CA PRO A 79 -11.32 12.41 10.40
C PRO A 79 -10.70 13.28 9.29
N ALA A 80 -11.33 14.40 8.92
CA ALA A 80 -10.81 15.38 7.95
C ALA A 80 -9.56 16.14 8.44
N ALA A 81 -9.27 16.14 9.75
CA ALA A 81 -8.05 16.70 10.32
C ALA A 81 -6.85 15.71 10.32
N SER A 82 -7.06 14.49 9.82
CA SER A 82 -6.00 13.50 9.68
C SER A 82 -4.90 13.97 8.73
N LYS A 83 -3.67 13.49 8.96
CA LYS A 83 -2.48 13.89 8.20
C LYS A 83 -1.66 12.68 7.82
N VAL A 84 -1.00 12.74 6.67
CA VAL A 84 -0.05 11.73 6.21
C VAL A 84 1.21 12.42 5.63
N ASP A 85 2.37 11.87 5.96
CA ASP A 85 3.70 12.32 5.51
C ASP A 85 4.53 11.08 5.17
N ILE A 86 4.84 10.90 3.89
CA ILE A 86 5.43 9.68 3.32
C ILE A 86 6.70 10.03 2.56
N THR A 87 7.74 9.22 2.74
CA THR A 87 9.00 9.26 2.01
C THR A 87 9.16 7.98 1.18
N ILE A 88 9.37 8.15 -0.13
CA ILE A 88 9.53 7.07 -1.11
C ILE A 88 10.98 7.05 -1.60
N PRO A 89 11.73 5.97 -1.36
CA PRO A 89 13.13 5.88 -1.77
C PRO A 89 13.25 5.62 -3.28
N VAL A 90 13.44 6.68 -4.06
CA VAL A 90 13.49 6.61 -5.54
C VAL A 90 14.65 5.73 -6.03
N SER A 91 15.75 5.70 -5.28
CA SER A 91 16.90 4.83 -5.53
C SER A 91 16.58 3.33 -5.49
N LYS A 92 15.46 2.93 -4.88
CA LYS A 92 15.00 1.54 -4.78
C LYS A 92 13.96 1.17 -5.84
N VAL A 93 13.93 1.86 -6.97
CA VAL A 93 13.02 1.53 -8.08
C VAL A 93 13.24 0.09 -8.55
N ILE A 94 12.15 -0.65 -8.71
CA ILE A 94 12.14 -2.01 -9.24
C ILE A 94 11.42 -2.00 -10.58
N THR A 95 12.06 -2.57 -11.59
CA THR A 95 11.48 -2.77 -12.91
C THR A 95 11.81 -4.18 -13.40
N ALA A 96 11.05 -4.70 -14.36
CA ALA A 96 11.34 -6.00 -14.97
C ALA A 96 12.62 -6.00 -15.83
N SER A 97 13.11 -4.82 -16.23
CA SER A 97 14.29 -4.68 -17.07
C SER A 97 15.44 -4.03 -16.29
N GLU A 98 16.51 -4.78 -16.05
CA GLU A 98 17.73 -4.23 -15.46
C GLU A 98 18.28 -3.03 -16.25
N GLY A 99 18.14 -3.06 -17.58
CA GLY A 99 18.51 -1.94 -18.46
C GLY A 99 17.70 -0.68 -18.21
N LEU A 100 16.39 -0.81 -17.97
CA LEU A 100 15.54 0.32 -17.59
C LEU A 100 15.89 0.81 -16.19
N THR A 101 16.04 -0.07 -15.21
CA THR A 101 16.48 0.31 -13.85
C THR A 101 17.79 1.10 -13.91
N GLY A 102 18.76 0.63 -14.71
CA GLY A 102 20.02 1.34 -14.94
C GLY A 102 19.83 2.69 -15.63
N HIS A 103 18.93 2.83 -16.59
CA HIS A 103 18.65 4.11 -17.26
C HIS A 103 17.96 5.10 -16.32
N LEU A 104 16.99 4.66 -15.52
CA LEU A 104 16.31 5.51 -14.53
C LEU A 104 17.31 6.14 -13.54
N LEU A 105 18.39 5.43 -13.23
CA LEU A 105 19.37 5.78 -12.21
C LEU A 105 20.75 6.18 -12.75
N ARG A 106 20.98 6.29 -14.06
CA ARG A 106 22.31 6.68 -14.57
C ARG A 106 22.47 8.19 -14.65
N ALA A 107 23.72 8.64 -14.64
CA ALA A 107 24.07 10.01 -15.01
C ALA A 107 23.67 10.34 -16.46
N GLY A 108 23.52 11.62 -16.75
CA GLY A 108 23.32 12.08 -18.12
C GLY A 108 24.53 11.78 -19.00
N LYS A 109 24.29 11.64 -20.31
CA LYS A 109 25.36 11.45 -21.29
C LYS A 109 26.22 12.71 -21.38
N ASP A 110 27.53 12.53 -21.55
CA ASP A 110 28.49 13.63 -21.78
C ASP A 110 28.46 14.75 -20.73
N GLY A 111 28.14 14.41 -19.48
CA GLY A 111 28.03 15.38 -18.37
C GLY A 111 26.72 16.20 -18.37
N GLY A 112 25.77 15.85 -19.24
CA GLY A 112 24.44 16.44 -19.29
C GLY A 112 23.55 16.06 -18.10
N LYS A 113 22.34 16.63 -18.08
CA LYS A 113 21.32 16.24 -17.10
C LYS A 113 20.89 14.78 -17.32
N PRO A 114 20.60 14.03 -16.25
CA PRO A 114 19.97 12.70 -16.38
C PRO A 114 18.66 12.78 -17.15
N ASP A 115 18.36 11.73 -17.92
CA ASP A 115 17.07 11.59 -18.62
C ASP A 115 15.89 11.42 -17.65
N PHE A 116 16.17 10.87 -16.45
CA PHE A 116 15.21 10.55 -15.39
C PHE A 116 15.70 11.05 -14.02
N PHE A 117 15.98 10.16 -13.06
CA PHE A 117 16.27 10.52 -11.67
C PHE A 117 17.77 10.72 -11.37
N GLY A 118 18.64 10.05 -12.11
CA GLY A 118 20.09 10.18 -11.94
C GLY A 118 20.70 9.23 -10.90
N PRO A 119 22.03 9.30 -10.67
CA PRO A 119 22.79 8.30 -9.89
C PRO A 119 22.63 8.41 -8.38
N ALA A 120 22.19 9.56 -7.87
CA ALA A 120 21.92 9.78 -6.46
C ALA A 120 20.59 10.54 -6.33
N PRO A 121 19.47 9.89 -6.69
CA PRO A 121 18.18 10.55 -6.68
C PRO A 121 17.77 10.85 -5.25
N ALA A 122 17.25 12.05 -5.01
CA ALA A 122 16.60 12.36 -3.75
C ALA A 122 15.34 11.51 -3.58
N ASP A 123 15.01 11.16 -2.35
CA ASP A 123 13.73 10.52 -2.04
C ASP A 123 12.57 11.44 -2.43
N ALA A 124 11.50 10.84 -2.94
CA ALA A 124 10.27 11.57 -3.15
C ALA A 124 9.52 11.68 -1.82
N ARG A 125 8.77 12.76 -1.62
CA ARG A 125 8.00 12.97 -0.38
C ARG A 125 6.61 13.49 -0.67
N PHE A 126 5.60 12.89 -0.07
CA PHE A 126 4.22 13.36 -0.11
C PHE A 126 3.78 13.83 1.28
N VAL A 127 3.27 15.06 1.37
CA VAL A 127 2.71 15.62 2.62
C VAL A 127 1.29 16.08 2.36
N SER A 128 0.31 15.49 3.03
CA SER A 128 -1.09 15.86 2.89
C SER A 128 -1.37 17.28 3.38
N THR A 129 -2.23 17.99 2.67
CA THR A 129 -2.71 19.33 3.01
C THR A 129 -4.21 19.33 3.31
N ASN A 130 -4.97 18.40 2.75
CA ASN A 130 -6.42 18.32 2.94
C ASN A 130 -6.93 16.88 2.80
N VAL A 131 -7.92 16.52 3.61
CA VAL A 131 -8.60 15.22 3.58
C VAL A 131 -10.10 15.47 3.49
N VAL A 132 -10.75 14.95 2.46
CA VAL A 132 -12.21 14.96 2.30
C VAL A 132 -12.67 13.52 2.29
N ILE A 133 -13.41 13.13 3.33
CA ILE A 133 -13.96 11.78 3.46
C ILE A 133 -15.38 11.80 2.91
N ASP A 134 -15.76 10.70 2.28
CA ASP A 134 -17.08 10.50 1.72
C ASP A 134 -18.15 10.29 2.82
N GLU A 135 -19.40 10.06 2.42
CA GLU A 135 -20.50 9.89 3.37
C GLU A 135 -20.43 8.55 4.11
N ASP A 136 -19.96 7.49 3.44
CA ASP A 136 -19.85 6.16 4.03
C ASP A 136 -18.62 6.03 4.92
N GLY A 137 -17.63 6.92 4.78
CA GLY A 137 -16.46 7.02 5.64
C GLY A 137 -15.39 5.97 5.36
N ASP A 138 -15.44 5.32 4.21
CA ASP A 138 -14.48 4.35 3.72
C ASP A 138 -13.76 4.78 2.44
N GLU A 139 -14.13 5.91 1.85
CA GLU A 139 -13.41 6.55 0.75
C GLU A 139 -12.96 7.97 1.15
N ALA A 140 -11.86 8.44 0.58
CA ALA A 140 -11.39 9.81 0.79
C ALA A 140 -10.63 10.37 -0.41
N LYS A 141 -10.78 11.67 -0.64
CA LYS A 141 -9.84 12.45 -1.45
C LYS A 141 -8.79 13.07 -0.54
N VAL A 142 -7.53 12.67 -0.72
CA VAL A 142 -6.39 13.19 0.04
C VAL A 142 -5.52 14.04 -0.87
N SER A 143 -5.64 15.36 -0.75
CA SER A 143 -4.77 16.30 -1.45
C SER A 143 -3.49 16.55 -0.64
N GLY A 144 -2.38 16.68 -1.34
CA GLY A 144 -1.09 16.97 -0.72
C GLY A 144 -0.05 17.46 -1.72
N ASN A 145 1.12 17.79 -1.19
CA ASN A 145 2.26 18.23 -1.97
C ASN A 145 3.20 17.03 -2.18
N LEU A 146 3.38 16.64 -3.44
CA LEU A 146 4.39 15.67 -3.86
C LEU A 146 5.65 16.43 -4.28
N THR A 147 6.77 16.14 -3.62
CA THR A 147 8.10 16.52 -4.06
C THR A 147 8.74 15.32 -4.75
N LEU A 148 9.08 15.45 -6.02
CA LEU A 148 9.73 14.42 -6.83
C LEU A 148 10.74 15.11 -7.76
N ASN A 149 11.94 14.54 -7.87
CA ASN A 149 13.01 15.06 -8.72
C ASN A 149 13.31 16.57 -8.48
N GLY A 150 13.24 17.00 -7.21
CA GLY A 150 13.49 18.37 -6.78
C GLY A 150 12.36 19.37 -7.03
N VAL A 151 11.22 18.94 -7.57
CA VAL A 151 10.06 19.80 -7.85
C VAL A 151 8.87 19.40 -6.98
N THR A 152 8.19 20.39 -6.39
CA THR A 152 6.98 20.18 -5.58
C THR A 152 5.73 20.57 -6.35
N LYS A 153 4.74 19.66 -6.41
CA LYS A 153 3.45 19.87 -7.08
C LYS A 153 2.28 19.33 -6.24
N PRO A 154 1.09 19.96 -6.32
CA PRO A 154 -0.10 19.40 -5.69
C PRO A 154 -0.53 18.13 -6.44
N VAL A 155 -0.86 17.08 -5.67
CA VAL A 155 -1.43 15.81 -6.15
C VAL A 155 -2.61 15.46 -5.24
N THR A 156 -3.67 14.92 -5.81
CA THR A 156 -4.79 14.35 -5.04
C THR A 156 -4.81 12.86 -5.25
N LEU A 157 -4.89 12.12 -4.15
CA LEU A 157 -5.07 10.68 -4.12
C LEU A 157 -6.54 10.38 -3.89
N ASP A 158 -7.08 9.44 -4.66
CA ASP A 158 -8.34 8.76 -4.35
C ASP A 158 -7.99 7.56 -3.46
N VAL A 159 -8.51 7.53 -2.24
CA VAL A 159 -8.06 6.62 -1.17
C VAL A 159 -9.23 5.79 -0.68
N ASP A 160 -9.05 4.48 -0.66
CA ASP A 160 -10.02 3.52 -0.15
C ASP A 160 -9.50 2.86 1.13
N PHE A 161 -10.35 2.81 2.14
CA PHE A 161 -10.07 2.07 3.36
C PHE A 161 -10.07 0.57 3.07
N TYR A 162 -8.91 -0.06 3.22
CA TYR A 162 -8.77 -1.50 2.99
C TYR A 162 -9.23 -2.30 4.22
N GLY A 163 -8.75 -1.94 5.41
CA GLY A 163 -9.14 -2.59 6.65
C GLY A 163 -8.31 -2.18 7.86
N ALA A 164 -8.83 -2.48 9.05
CA ALA A 164 -8.15 -2.23 10.31
C ALA A 164 -8.34 -3.41 11.28
N GLY A 165 -7.40 -3.58 12.18
CA GLY A 165 -7.42 -4.65 13.18
C GLY A 165 -6.15 -4.72 14.02
N LYS A 166 -6.14 -5.64 14.99
CA LYS A 166 -4.93 -5.92 15.80
C LYS A 166 -4.30 -7.21 15.32
N THR A 167 -2.97 -7.24 15.15
CA THR A 167 -2.29 -8.53 14.95
C THR A 167 -2.55 -9.46 16.13
N PRO A 168 -2.45 -10.79 15.96
CA PRO A 168 -2.60 -11.71 17.08
C PRO A 168 -1.68 -11.34 18.25
N PRO A 169 -2.09 -11.55 19.52
CA PRO A 169 -1.25 -11.24 20.68
C PRO A 169 0.12 -11.91 20.64
N GLN A 170 0.20 -13.12 20.09
CA GLN A 170 1.44 -13.87 19.90
C GLN A 170 2.39 -13.23 18.87
N MET A 171 1.88 -12.32 18.03
CA MET A 171 2.61 -11.53 17.03
C MET A 171 2.74 -10.05 17.44
N GLY A 172 2.56 -9.74 18.73
CA GLY A 172 2.79 -8.40 19.29
C GLY A 172 1.55 -7.51 19.43
N GLY A 173 0.38 -7.94 18.97
CA GLY A 173 -0.88 -7.26 19.29
C GLY A 173 -1.03 -5.84 18.74
N LYS A 174 -0.21 -5.44 17.77
CA LYS A 174 -0.13 -4.06 17.26
C LYS A 174 -1.38 -3.69 16.47
N GLU A 175 -1.75 -2.42 16.51
CA GLU A 175 -2.85 -1.91 15.70
C GLU A 175 -2.38 -1.66 14.28
N ASN A 176 -3.16 -2.14 13.32
CA ASN A 176 -2.86 -2.05 11.90
C ASN A 176 -4.03 -1.38 11.20
N VAL A 177 -3.72 -0.52 10.24
CA VAL A 177 -4.68 0.09 9.32
C VAL A 177 -4.08 0.11 7.92
N GLY A 178 -4.88 -0.30 6.94
CA GLY A 178 -4.49 -0.38 5.54
C GLY A 178 -5.41 0.43 4.64
N PHE A 179 -4.83 0.98 3.58
CA PHE A 179 -5.51 1.73 2.54
C PHE A 179 -5.00 1.32 1.16
N GLU A 180 -5.87 1.39 0.17
CA GLU A 180 -5.49 1.47 -1.23
C GLU A 180 -5.62 2.93 -1.69
N ALA A 181 -4.79 3.34 -2.64
CA ALA A 181 -4.94 4.67 -3.23
C ALA A 181 -4.51 4.72 -4.69
N GLU A 182 -5.13 5.61 -5.45
CA GLU A 182 -4.84 5.85 -6.86
C GLU A 182 -4.61 7.33 -7.14
N ALA A 183 -3.76 7.62 -8.13
CA ALA A 183 -3.57 8.96 -8.68
C ALA A 183 -2.93 8.88 -10.06
N THR A 184 -3.17 9.89 -10.89
CA THR A 184 -2.38 10.10 -12.12
C THR A 184 -1.56 11.37 -11.96
N ILE A 185 -0.26 11.28 -12.21
CA ILE A 185 0.65 12.44 -12.27
C ILE A 185 1.19 12.62 -13.69
N ARG A 186 1.75 13.80 -13.98
CA ARG A 186 2.53 14.03 -15.20
C ARG A 186 4.00 14.05 -14.86
N ARG A 187 4.80 13.19 -15.49
CA ARG A 187 6.25 13.15 -15.22
C ARG A 187 6.96 14.42 -15.71
N SER A 188 6.42 15.10 -16.72
CA SER A 188 6.93 16.39 -17.19
C SER A 188 6.81 17.51 -16.14
N ASP A 189 5.80 17.48 -15.26
CA ASP A 189 5.66 18.45 -14.16
C ASP A 189 6.82 18.40 -13.17
N PHE A 190 7.52 17.27 -13.10
CA PHE A 190 8.69 17.03 -12.26
C PHE A 190 10.00 17.05 -13.06
N GLY A 191 9.99 17.60 -14.28
CA GLY A 191 11.17 17.73 -15.13
C GLY A 191 11.64 16.44 -15.81
N ILE A 192 10.87 15.36 -15.73
CA ILE A 192 11.20 14.07 -16.36
C ILE A 192 10.49 14.03 -17.72
N THR A 193 11.21 14.35 -18.79
CA THR A 193 10.61 14.58 -20.12
C THR A 193 11.08 13.60 -21.20
N TYR A 194 12.03 12.72 -20.88
CA TYR A 194 12.63 11.80 -21.83
C TYR A 194 11.58 10.90 -22.52
N ALA A 195 11.66 10.84 -23.85
CA ALA A 195 10.81 10.05 -24.74
C ALA A 195 9.31 10.40 -24.75
N ILE A 196 8.88 11.52 -24.16
CA ILE A 196 7.52 12.02 -24.38
C ILE A 196 7.36 12.45 -25.86
N PRO A 197 6.25 12.11 -26.55
CA PRO A 197 5.06 11.38 -26.08
C PRO A 197 5.09 9.87 -26.36
N LEU A 198 6.19 9.33 -26.90
CA LEU A 198 6.31 7.90 -27.23
C LEU A 198 6.22 7.02 -25.98
N VAL A 199 6.69 7.49 -24.84
CA VAL A 199 6.31 6.98 -23.52
C VAL A 199 5.44 8.05 -22.86
N SER A 200 4.29 7.66 -22.33
CA SER A 200 3.28 8.62 -21.86
C SER A 200 3.83 9.66 -20.90
N ASP A 201 3.29 10.88 -20.97
CA ASP A 201 3.52 11.90 -19.94
C ASP A 201 2.74 11.58 -18.66
N ALA A 202 1.53 11.04 -18.80
CA ALA A 202 0.75 10.51 -17.68
C ALA A 202 1.45 9.28 -17.09
N VAL A 203 1.50 9.23 -15.76
CA VAL A 203 1.95 8.10 -14.96
C VAL A 203 0.85 7.76 -13.98
N ASP A 204 0.29 6.56 -14.11
CA ASP A 204 -0.74 6.07 -13.22
C ASP A 204 -0.10 5.41 -12.00
N LEU A 205 -0.58 5.77 -10.82
CA LEU A 205 -0.10 5.28 -9.54
C LEU A 205 -1.18 4.42 -8.90
N LYS A 206 -0.80 3.23 -8.43
CA LYS A 206 -1.59 2.40 -7.52
C LYS A 206 -0.77 2.12 -6.28
N ILE A 207 -1.36 2.35 -5.12
CA ILE A 207 -0.67 2.40 -3.84
C ILE A 207 -1.37 1.44 -2.89
N ALA A 208 -0.61 0.58 -2.24
CA ALA A 208 -1.06 -0.12 -1.05
C ALA A 208 -0.26 0.45 0.14
N ALA A 209 -0.95 0.97 1.14
CA ALA A 209 -0.34 1.60 2.29
C ALA A 209 -0.77 0.91 3.57
N ALA A 210 0.20 0.42 4.34
CA ALA A 210 -0.01 -0.20 5.63
C ALA A 210 0.63 0.66 6.73
N PHE A 211 -0.11 0.88 7.81
CA PHE A 211 0.37 1.65 8.96
C PHE A 211 0.16 0.86 10.24
N VAL A 212 1.09 1.02 11.18
CA VAL A 212 1.15 0.27 12.43
C VAL A 212 1.30 1.21 13.62
N LYS A 213 0.64 0.87 14.73
CA LYS A 213 0.74 1.55 16.03
C LYS A 213 1.01 0.54 17.14
#